data_AF-A0A348UJ59-F1
#
_entry.id   AF-A0A348UJ59-F1
#
_cell.length_a   1.000
_cell.length_b   1.000
_cell.length_c   1.000
_cell.angle_alpha   90.00
_cell.angle_beta   90.00
_cell.angle_gamma   90.00
#
_symmetry.space_group_name_H-M   'P 1'
#
loop_
_entity.id
_entity.type
_entity.pdbx_description
1 polymer ?
#
loop_
_entity_poly.entity_id
_entity_poly.type
_entity_poly.pdbx_seq_one_letter_code
_entity_poly.pdbx_strand_id
1 'polypeptide(L)'
;MQPAEQTAILSIALMAAFADNEKDDAERAAVRRVAESLAAPDLNLAALYQDVLLKRVTLASAAAALTNSQLRQLAYELAVGVCDADGARNAEESAFLDGLARELGLSSTESRPPLDAADALAVTPLEPWEVPLPDAQVLDA
;
A
#
# COMPACT_ATOMS: atom_id res chain seq x y z
N MET A 1 16.94 9.57 -1.33
CA MET A 1 16.58 8.44 -2.19
C MET A 1 17.20 8.66 -3.55
N GLN A 2 17.97 7.71 -4.05
CA GLN A 2 18.64 7.77 -5.35
C GLN A 2 17.68 7.33 -6.47
N PRO A 3 17.93 7.71 -7.74
CA PRO A 3 17.09 7.27 -8.87
C PRO A 3 16.96 5.75 -9.01
N ALA A 4 18.03 5.01 -8.70
CA ALA A 4 18.01 3.55 -8.68
C ALA A 4 17.07 2.99 -7.59
N GLU A 5 17.01 3.63 -6.43
CA GLU A 5 16.11 3.24 -5.33
C GLU A 5 14.66 3.56 -5.67
N GLN A 6 14.39 4.72 -6.30
CA GLN A 6 13.06 5.05 -6.83
C GLN A 6 12.60 4.01 -7.86
N THR A 7 13.49 3.63 -8.77
CA THR A 7 13.23 2.62 -9.81
C THR A 7 12.94 1.26 -9.18
N ALA A 8 13.68 0.88 -8.15
CA ALA A 8 13.47 -0.36 -7.41
C ALA A 8 12.12 -0.39 -6.70
N ILE A 9 11.75 0.67 -5.98
CA ILE A 9 10.44 0.79 -5.31
C ILE A 9 9.30 0.70 -6.34
N LEU A 10 9.43 1.41 -7.46
CA LEU A 10 8.40 1.38 -8.52
C LEU A 10 8.32 0.03 -9.22
N SER A 11 9.44 -0.66 -9.39
CA SER A 11 9.46 -2.03 -9.91
C SER A 11 8.71 -2.97 -8.97
N ILE A 12 8.91 -2.83 -7.65
CA ILE A 12 8.23 -3.63 -6.63
C ILE A 12 6.72 -3.35 -6.65
N ALA A 13 6.31 -2.08 -6.70
CA ALA A 13 4.90 -1.70 -6.82
C ALA A 13 4.25 -2.25 -8.11
N LEU A 14 4.97 -2.23 -9.24
CA LEU A 14 4.53 -2.83 -10.50
C LEU A 14 4.41 -4.36 -10.42
N MET A 15 5.36 -5.02 -9.77
CA MET A 15 5.31 -6.47 -9.58
C MET A 15 4.14 -6.86 -8.65
N ALA A 16 3.85 -6.05 -7.63
CA ALA A 16 2.71 -6.23 -6.74
C ALA A 16 1.39 -6.14 -7.50
N ALA A 17 1.25 -5.10 -8.35
CA ALA A 17 0.10 -4.91 -9.23
C ALA A 17 -0.16 -6.08 -10.20
N PHE A 18 0.84 -6.92 -10.51
CA PHE A 18 0.67 -8.05 -11.42
C PHE A 18 0.67 -9.42 -10.72
N ALA A 19 0.60 -9.45 -9.39
CA ALA A 19 0.77 -10.68 -8.64
C ALA A 19 -0.29 -11.73 -8.98
N ASP A 20 -1.54 -11.30 -9.20
CA ASP A 20 -2.69 -12.16 -9.50
C ASP A 20 -2.97 -12.37 -10.99
N ASN A 21 -2.18 -11.72 -11.86
CA ASN A 21 -2.30 -11.79 -13.31
C ASN A 21 -3.68 -11.36 -13.85
N GLU A 22 -4.50 -10.70 -13.03
CA GLU A 22 -5.53 -9.81 -13.51
C GLU A 22 -4.85 -8.52 -14.01
N LYS A 23 -5.48 -7.85 -14.98
CA LYS A 23 -4.93 -6.65 -15.62
C LYS A 23 -6.02 -5.61 -15.58
N ASP A 24 -6.24 -5.02 -14.42
CA ASP A 24 -7.26 -3.99 -14.30
C ASP A 24 -6.68 -2.57 -14.45
N ASP A 25 -7.49 -1.64 -14.93
CA ASP A 25 -7.14 -0.23 -15.01
C ASP A 25 -6.90 0.38 -13.60
N ALA A 26 -7.46 -0.24 -12.55
CA ALA A 26 -7.27 0.13 -11.15
C ALA A 26 -5.81 -0.01 -10.69
N GLU A 27 -5.15 -1.13 -10.99
CA GLU A 27 -3.74 -1.39 -10.69
C GLU A 27 -2.82 -0.36 -11.35
N ARG A 28 -3.06 -0.10 -12.64
CA ARG A 28 -2.29 0.90 -13.40
C ARG A 28 -2.43 2.30 -12.80
N ALA A 29 -3.62 2.64 -12.31
CA ALA A 29 -3.86 3.90 -11.62
C ALA A 29 -3.14 3.94 -10.25
N ALA A 30 -3.09 2.83 -9.50
CA ALA A 30 -2.34 2.73 -8.26
C ALA A 30 -0.84 2.95 -8.49
N VAL A 31 -0.24 2.27 -9.47
CA VAL A 31 1.18 2.45 -9.82
C VAL A 31 1.50 3.89 -10.22
N ARG A 32 0.64 4.54 -11.01
CA ARG A 32 0.81 5.96 -11.38
C ARG A 32 0.81 6.87 -10.15
N ARG A 33 -0.13 6.65 -9.21
CA ARG A 33 -0.17 7.39 -7.94
C ARG A 33 1.11 7.18 -7.13
N VAL A 34 1.65 5.96 -7.08
CA VAL A 34 2.93 5.69 -6.42
C VAL A 34 4.08 6.45 -7.10
N ALA A 35 4.16 6.43 -8.43
CA ALA A 35 5.18 7.18 -9.18
C ALA A 35 5.12 8.69 -8.94
N GLU A 36 3.91 9.26 -8.89
CA GLU A 36 3.68 10.66 -8.54
C GLU A 36 4.12 10.96 -7.10
N SER A 37 3.78 10.08 -6.15
CA SER A 37 4.14 10.25 -4.72
C SER A 37 5.65 10.24 -4.46
N LEU A 38 6.41 9.50 -5.28
CA LEU A 38 7.87 9.40 -5.17
C LEU A 38 8.60 10.54 -5.89
N ALA A 39 7.86 11.47 -6.50
CA ALA A 39 8.39 12.57 -7.32
C ALA A 39 9.45 12.08 -8.32
N ALA A 40 9.10 11.03 -9.07
CA ALA A 40 9.94 10.44 -10.11
C ALA A 40 9.46 10.81 -11.55
N PRO A 41 9.32 12.10 -11.91
CA PRO A 41 8.78 12.52 -13.21
C PRO A 41 9.72 12.18 -14.38
N ASP A 42 11.03 12.09 -14.12
CA ASP A 42 12.04 11.77 -15.14
C ASP A 42 12.15 10.27 -15.43
N LEU A 43 11.47 9.43 -14.66
CA LEU A 43 11.49 7.99 -14.85
C LEU A 43 10.59 7.60 -16.01
N ASN A 44 11.13 6.86 -16.97
CA ASN A 44 10.34 6.29 -18.05
C ASN A 44 9.50 5.11 -17.53
N LEU A 45 8.33 5.42 -16.97
CA LEU A 45 7.41 4.42 -16.42
C LEU A 45 6.98 3.39 -17.46
N ALA A 46 6.87 3.78 -18.73
CA ALA A 46 6.52 2.86 -19.81
C ALA A 46 7.62 1.82 -20.07
N ALA A 47 8.90 2.23 -20.04
CA ALA A 47 10.02 1.30 -20.13
C ALA A 47 10.08 0.36 -18.92
N LEU A 48 9.88 0.89 -17.71
CA LEU A 48 9.88 0.09 -16.49
C LEU A 48 8.77 -0.96 -16.49
N TYR A 49 7.58 -0.57 -16.94
CA TYR A 49 6.44 -1.48 -17.10
C TYR A 49 6.79 -2.64 -18.04
N GLN A 50 7.45 -2.34 -19.18
CA GLN A 50 7.93 -3.38 -20.10
C GLN A 50 9.00 -4.27 -19.47
N ASP A 51 9.91 -3.71 -18.69
CA ASP A 51 10.96 -4.47 -18.02
C ASP A 51 10.40 -5.46 -17.01
N VAL A 52 9.37 -5.07 -16.25
CA VAL A 52 8.67 -5.94 -15.32
C VAL A 52 7.88 -7.03 -16.08
N LEU A 53 7.10 -6.66 -17.11
CA LEU A 53 6.35 -7.63 -17.91
C LEU A 53 7.25 -8.66 -18.60
N LEU A 54 8.40 -8.22 -19.12
CA LEU A 54 9.39 -9.08 -19.76
C LEU A 54 10.31 -9.79 -18.76
N LYS A 55 10.07 -9.64 -17.44
CA LYS A 55 10.87 -10.22 -16.35
C LYS A 55 12.36 -9.88 -16.42
N ARG A 56 12.69 -8.70 -16.98
CA ARG A 56 14.06 -8.15 -17.02
C ARG A 56 14.51 -7.62 -15.66
N VAL A 57 13.56 -7.28 -14.80
CA VAL A 57 13.77 -6.97 -13.38
C VAL A 57 13.13 -8.06 -12.54
N THR A 58 13.82 -8.49 -11.48
CA THR A 58 13.32 -9.49 -10.53
C THR A 58 13.12 -8.89 -9.15
N LEU A 59 12.26 -9.52 -8.34
CA LEU A 59 12.01 -9.13 -6.95
C LEU A 59 13.32 -9.03 -6.14
N ALA A 60 14.18 -10.04 -6.25
CA ALA A 60 15.49 -10.07 -5.59
C ALA A 60 16.39 -8.92 -6.06
N SER A 61 16.45 -8.62 -7.36
CA SER A 61 17.28 -7.52 -7.89
C SER A 61 16.78 -6.15 -7.43
N ALA A 62 15.47 -5.94 -7.36
CA ALA A 62 14.87 -4.70 -6.88
C ALA A 62 15.06 -4.55 -5.37
N ALA A 63 14.84 -5.61 -4.59
CA ALA A 63 15.08 -5.61 -3.15
C ALA A 63 16.55 -5.34 -2.80
N ALA A 64 17.50 -5.93 -3.55
CA ALA A 64 18.92 -5.70 -3.35
C ALA A 64 19.37 -4.25 -3.63
N ALA A 65 18.65 -3.52 -4.49
CA ALA A 65 18.91 -2.10 -4.75
C ALA A 65 18.49 -1.19 -3.58
N LEU A 66 17.68 -1.70 -2.64
CA LEU A 66 17.25 -0.96 -1.44
C LEU A 66 18.24 -1.16 -0.29
N THR A 67 19.13 -0.20 -0.14
CA THR A 67 20.24 -0.28 0.83
C THR A 67 19.84 0.11 2.26
N ASN A 68 18.79 0.91 2.43
CA ASN A 68 18.30 1.40 3.72
C ASN A 68 17.05 0.64 4.16
N SER A 69 16.99 0.22 5.43
CA SER A 69 15.82 -0.44 6.03
C SER A 69 14.53 0.37 5.90
N GLN A 70 14.60 1.70 5.98
CA GLN A 70 13.44 2.59 5.81
C GLN A 70 12.86 2.49 4.39
N LEU A 71 13.71 2.35 3.36
CA LEU A 71 13.27 2.19 1.98
C LEU A 71 12.68 0.81 1.73
N ARG A 72 13.19 -0.22 2.42
CA ARG A 72 12.62 -1.56 2.37
C ARG A 72 11.21 -1.58 2.97
N GLN A 73 11.03 -0.98 4.14
CA GLN A 73 9.72 -0.84 4.75
C GLN A 73 8.76 -0.05 3.85
N LEU A 74 9.21 1.07 3.29
CA LEU A 74 8.41 1.86 2.34
C LEU A 74 7.99 1.05 1.11
N ALA A 75 8.91 0.28 0.51
CA ALA A 75 8.60 -0.56 -0.65
C ALA A 75 7.54 -1.61 -0.31
N TYR A 76 7.62 -2.20 0.89
CA TYR A 76 6.63 -3.17 1.36
C TYR A 76 5.26 -2.53 1.59
N GLU A 77 5.19 -1.37 2.25
CA GLU A 77 3.93 -0.65 2.49
C GLU A 77 3.26 -0.22 1.19
N LEU A 78 4.05 0.22 0.20
CA LEU A 78 3.52 0.56 -1.11
C LEU A 78 3.00 -0.68 -1.86
N ALA A 79 3.68 -1.82 -1.76
CA ALA A 79 3.19 -3.07 -2.34
C ALA A 79 1.88 -3.53 -1.69
N VAL A 80 1.79 -3.46 -0.36
CA VAL A 80 0.55 -3.71 0.41
C VAL A 80 -0.59 -2.81 -0.08
N GLY A 81 -0.34 -1.50 -0.20
CA GLY A 81 -1.37 -0.56 -0.67
C GLY A 81 -1.77 -0.74 -2.14
N VAL A 82 -0.92 -1.37 -2.96
CA VAL A 82 -1.26 -1.74 -4.34
C VAL A 82 -2.14 -2.99 -4.36
N CYS A 83 -1.80 -4.04 -3.59
CA CYS A 83 -2.62 -5.25 -3.49
C CYS A 83 -3.96 -5.01 -2.76
N ASP A 84 -4.06 -4.00 -1.90
CA ASP A 84 -5.32 -3.64 -1.23
C ASP A 84 -6.20 -2.69 -2.07
N ALA A 85 -5.78 -2.33 -3.29
CA ALA A 85 -6.40 -1.24 -4.05
C ALA A 85 -7.79 -1.59 -4.60
N ASP A 86 -8.04 -2.87 -4.89
CA ASP A 86 -9.28 -3.41 -5.48
C ASP A 86 -10.11 -4.24 -4.48
N GLY A 87 -9.58 -4.52 -3.29
CA GLY A 87 -10.34 -5.08 -2.18
C GLY A 87 -9.55 -6.09 -1.34
N ALA A 88 -10.19 -7.22 -1.06
CA ALA A 88 -9.60 -8.27 -0.25
C ALA A 88 -8.56 -9.05 -1.06
N ARG A 89 -7.36 -9.19 -0.50
CA ARG A 89 -6.25 -9.89 -1.17
C ARG A 89 -6.61 -11.33 -1.51
N ASN A 90 -6.16 -11.78 -2.68
CA ASN A 90 -6.22 -13.18 -3.08
C ASN A 90 -4.96 -13.98 -2.64
N ALA A 91 -4.91 -15.26 -3.03
CA ALA A 91 -3.83 -16.16 -2.62
C ALA A 91 -2.49 -15.80 -3.30
N GLU A 92 -2.55 -15.34 -4.54
CA GLU A 92 -1.42 -14.93 -5.36
C GLU A 92 -0.75 -13.66 -4.80
N GLU A 93 -1.55 -12.66 -4.44
CA GLU A 93 -1.07 -11.43 -3.81
C GLU A 93 -0.49 -11.68 -2.41
N SER A 94 -1.14 -12.53 -1.62
CA SER A 94 -0.63 -12.93 -0.31
C SER A 94 0.74 -13.62 -0.43
N ALA A 95 0.87 -14.54 -1.40
CA ALA A 95 2.13 -15.21 -1.68
C ALA A 95 3.21 -14.24 -2.20
N PHE A 96 2.83 -13.25 -3.01
CA PHE A 96 3.74 -12.21 -3.47
C PHE A 96 4.28 -11.38 -2.30
N LEU A 97 3.41 -10.92 -1.39
CA LEU A 97 3.81 -10.12 -0.23
C LEU A 97 4.70 -10.91 0.73
N ASP A 98 4.42 -12.20 0.94
CA ASP A 98 5.28 -13.08 1.72
C ASP A 98 6.68 -13.23 1.10
N GLY A 99 6.73 -13.39 -0.23
CA GLY A 99 7.98 -13.40 -0.99
C GLY A 99 8.76 -12.09 -0.87
N LEU A 100 8.06 -10.96 -1.00
CA LEU A 100 8.65 -9.62 -0.90
C LEU A 100 9.21 -9.36 0.50
N ALA A 101 8.47 -9.70 1.57
CA ALA A 101 8.94 -9.55 2.94
C ALA A 101 10.26 -10.29 3.18
N ARG A 102 10.38 -11.52 2.63
CA ARG A 102 11.60 -12.33 2.71
C ARG A 102 12.77 -11.71 1.96
N GLU A 103 12.56 -11.23 0.74
CA GLU A 103 13.61 -10.60 -0.08
C GLU A 103 14.10 -9.27 0.54
N LEU A 104 13.19 -8.51 1.16
CA LEU A 104 13.54 -7.30 1.88
C LEU A 104 14.20 -7.58 3.25
N GLY A 105 14.11 -8.81 3.75
CA GLY A 105 14.59 -9.19 5.07
C GLY A 105 13.75 -8.56 6.20
N LEU A 106 12.47 -8.29 5.94
CA LEU A 106 11.53 -7.82 6.96
C LEU A 106 11.08 -9.03 7.79
N SER A 107 11.42 -9.04 9.07
CA SER A 107 10.87 -10.04 9.99
C SER A 107 9.36 -9.81 10.17
N SER A 108 8.56 -10.88 10.23
CA SER A 108 7.09 -10.89 10.27
C SER A 108 6.42 -10.02 11.36
N THR A 109 7.21 -9.44 12.26
CA THR A 109 6.76 -8.48 13.28
C THR A 109 6.46 -7.08 12.71
N GLU A 110 7.01 -6.72 11.55
CA GLU A 110 6.79 -5.40 10.91
C GLU A 110 5.74 -5.42 9.80
N SER A 111 5.32 -6.61 9.38
CA SER A 111 4.19 -6.81 8.46
C SER A 111 2.88 -6.68 9.23
N ARG A 112 2.33 -5.46 9.27
CA ARG A 112 1.02 -5.19 9.87
C ARG A 112 -0.03 -6.15 9.27
N PRO A 113 -0.88 -6.80 10.09
CA PRO A 113 -1.86 -7.76 9.58
C PRO A 113 -2.82 -7.09 8.58
N PRO A 114 -3.43 -7.88 7.66
CA PRO A 114 -4.42 -7.42 6.71
C PRO A 114 -5.48 -6.54 7.37
N LEU A 115 -6.01 -5.58 6.62
CA LEU A 115 -6.94 -4.55 7.10
C LEU A 115 -8.31 -5.09 7.57
N ASP A 116 -8.45 -6.37 7.90
CA ASP A 116 -9.64 -6.96 8.54
C ASP A 116 -9.80 -6.52 10.01
N ALA A 117 -8.77 -5.91 10.61
CA ALA A 117 -8.84 -5.36 11.96
C ALA A 117 -9.48 -3.95 12.05
N ALA A 118 -10.05 -3.42 10.97
CA ALA A 118 -10.83 -2.18 11.01
C ALA A 118 -12.29 -2.38 11.46
N ASP A 119 -12.85 -3.57 11.28
CA ASP A 119 -14.26 -3.85 11.61
C ASP A 119 -14.50 -4.21 13.10
N ALA A 120 -13.44 -4.38 13.89
CA ALA A 120 -13.57 -4.71 15.31
C ALA A 120 -13.75 -3.49 16.25
N LEU A 121 -13.74 -2.26 15.74
CA LEU A 121 -13.96 -1.04 16.54
C LEU A 121 -15.42 -0.55 16.56
N ALA A 122 -16.33 -1.23 15.86
CA ALA A 122 -17.73 -0.83 15.72
C ALA A 122 -18.68 -1.35 16.83
N VAL A 123 -18.17 -1.69 18.02
CA VAL A 123 -19.02 -2.04 19.18
C VAL A 123 -18.58 -1.27 20.43
N THR A 124 -18.54 0.06 20.32
CA THR A 124 -18.66 0.90 21.52
C THR A 124 -20.02 1.59 21.43
N PRO A 125 -21.01 1.21 22.25
CA PRO A 125 -22.26 1.96 22.33
C PRO A 125 -21.93 3.42 22.68
N LEU A 126 -22.32 4.34 21.80
CA LEU A 126 -22.25 5.76 22.11
C LEU A 126 -23.24 6.02 23.26
N GLU A 127 -22.74 6.34 24.45
CA GLU A 127 -23.60 6.88 25.50
C GLU A 127 -24.30 8.13 24.95
N PRO A 128 -25.64 8.20 25.03
CA PRO A 128 -26.35 9.36 24.55
C PRO A 128 -25.92 10.57 25.38
N TRP A 129 -25.34 11.57 24.70
CA TRP A 129 -25.09 12.88 25.28
C TRP A 129 -26.43 13.50 25.68
N GLU A 130 -26.71 13.51 26.97
CA GLU A 130 -27.91 14.11 27.52
C GLU A 130 -27.73 15.63 27.51
N VAL A 131 -28.36 16.28 26.52
CA VAL A 131 -28.36 17.75 26.41
C VAL A 131 -29.23 18.31 27.54
N PRO A 132 -28.70 19.13 28.47
CA PRO A 132 -29.54 19.77 29.46
C PRO A 132 -30.45 20.80 28.77
N LEU A 133 -31.77 20.64 28.96
CA LEU A 133 -32.77 21.58 28.48
C LEU A 133 -32.56 22.94 29.16
N PRO A 134 -32.55 24.06 28.42
CA PRO A 134 -32.52 25.38 29.04
C PRO A 134 -33.83 25.63 29.80
N ASP A 135 -33.72 26.18 31.02
CA ASP A 135 -34.83 26.56 31.87
C ASP A 135 -35.85 27.41 31.08
N ALA A 136 -37.09 26.94 31.04
CA ALA A 136 -38.20 27.71 30.52
C ALA A 136 -38.36 28.97 31.36
N GLN A 137 -37.87 30.11 30.86
CA GLN A 137 -38.25 31.40 31.42
C GLN A 137 -39.71 31.65 31.09
N VAL A 138 -40.56 31.31 32.06
CA VAL A 138 -41.91 31.85 32.19
C VAL A 138 -41.76 33.34 32.44
N LEU A 139 -42.21 34.17 31.50
CA LEU A 139 -42.49 35.57 31.75
C LEU A 139 -43.93 35.86 31.34
N ASP A 140 -44.82 35.68 32.32
CA ASP A 140 -46.08 36.39 32.44
C ASP A 140 -45.80 37.90 32.57
N ALA A 141 -46.42 38.70 31.69
CA ALA A 141 -46.97 40.04 31.95
C ALA A 141 -47.72 40.56 30.72
#